data_AF-S6FHD0-F1
#
_entry.id   AF-S6FHD0-F1
#
_cell.length_a   1.000
_cell.length_b   1.000
_cell.length_c   1.000
_cell.angle_alpha   90.00
_cell.angle_beta   90.00
_cell.angle_gamma   90.00
#
_symmetry.space_group_name_H-M   'P 1'
#
loop_
_entity.id
_entity.type
_entity.pdbx_description
1 polymer ?
#
loop_
_entity_poly.entity_id
_entity_poly.type
_entity_poly.pdbx_seq_one_letter_code
_entity_poly.pdbx_strand_id
1 'polypeptide(L)'
;MTEIKNIIFDWDNTLFPFKEKYWELAHRQLFSEQLGPFTDQELNRFMEKYHEFDELLWPQVHQRKMMIEELREERLSLTIEYFDLKVDENYLTGFFKKFLNRLFELIEPDEQLIQNLKNLSKNYKLALLSNGGHVEQREKLRRSQVEKLFSVYISGETGYLKPDARAFKNVLTKENFQASETLMVGDLIEHDIKPAQELGMKTAYIGPEKETIADYEFTNIQDFFDSFIEKNGD
;
A
#
# COMPACT_ATOMS: atom_id res chain seq x y z
N MET A 1 -27.71 -7.20 -13.24
CA MET A 1 -26.54 -6.84 -12.42
C MET A 1 -26.47 -5.32 -12.38
N THR A 2 -26.27 -4.71 -11.22
CA THR A 2 -26.09 -3.25 -11.13
C THR A 2 -24.79 -2.86 -11.84
N GLU A 3 -24.87 -1.82 -12.66
CA GLU A 3 -23.73 -1.26 -13.39
C GLU A 3 -22.79 -0.54 -12.41
N ILE A 4 -21.49 -0.84 -12.48
CA ILE A 4 -20.47 -0.12 -11.71
C ILE A 4 -20.30 1.29 -12.28
N LYS A 5 -20.28 2.29 -11.40
CA LYS A 5 -20.08 3.71 -11.78
C LYS A 5 -18.89 4.35 -11.08
N ASN A 6 -18.50 3.80 -9.94
CA ASN A 6 -17.42 4.35 -9.12
C ASN A 6 -16.44 3.25 -8.73
N ILE A 7 -15.16 3.61 -8.65
CA ILE A 7 -14.09 2.70 -8.24
C ILE A 7 -13.29 3.38 -7.14
N ILE A 8 -13.15 2.68 -6.01
CA ILE A 8 -12.29 3.06 -4.90
C ILE A 8 -11.08 2.12 -4.94
N PHE A 9 -9.88 2.68 -5.03
CA PHE A 9 -8.64 1.93 -4.98
C PHE A 9 -7.97 2.04 -3.61
N ASP A 10 -7.40 0.94 -3.14
CA ASP A 10 -6.26 1.00 -2.24
C ASP A 10 -4.99 1.53 -2.97
N TRP A 11 -4.01 1.97 -2.21
CA TRP A 11 -2.75 2.50 -2.72
C TRP A 11 -1.59 1.51 -2.68
N ASP A 12 -1.06 1.22 -1.49
CA ASP A 12 0.20 0.48 -1.32
C ASP A 12 -0.03 -1.01 -1.60
N ASN A 13 0.78 -1.58 -2.49
CA ASN A 13 0.70 -2.93 -3.06
C ASN A 13 -0.50 -3.17 -3.99
N THR A 14 -1.42 -2.21 -4.12
CA THR A 14 -2.50 -2.24 -5.12
C THR A 14 -2.13 -1.46 -6.39
N LEU A 15 -2.10 -0.12 -6.30
CA LEU A 15 -1.69 0.75 -7.42
C LEU A 15 -0.19 1.09 -7.36
N PHE A 16 0.38 1.13 -6.16
CA PHE A 16 1.75 1.52 -5.91
C PHE A 16 2.55 0.32 -5.39
N PRO A 17 3.60 -0.14 -6.09
CA PRO A 17 4.34 -1.34 -5.70
C PRO A 17 5.26 -1.08 -4.49
N PHE A 18 4.67 -0.89 -3.31
CA PHE A 18 5.37 -0.51 -2.11
C PHE A 18 6.34 -1.60 -1.66
N LYS A 19 5.84 -2.80 -1.31
CA LYS A 19 6.68 -3.87 -0.76
C LYS A 19 7.67 -4.41 -1.79
N GLU A 20 7.19 -4.78 -2.97
CA GLU A 20 7.98 -5.48 -4.00
C GLU A 20 9.05 -4.62 -4.67
N LYS A 21 8.85 -3.29 -4.72
CA LYS A 21 9.79 -2.37 -5.38
C LYS A 21 10.41 -1.40 -4.39
N TYR A 22 9.61 -0.48 -3.86
CA TYR A 22 10.17 0.71 -3.22
C TYR A 22 10.69 0.47 -1.79
N TRP A 23 9.99 -0.34 -1.01
CA TRP A 23 10.38 -0.71 0.35
C TRP A 23 11.68 -1.52 0.34
N GLU A 24 11.74 -2.56 -0.50
CA GLU A 24 12.92 -3.44 -0.60
C GLU A 24 14.14 -2.66 -1.11
N LEU A 25 13.98 -1.90 -2.20
CA LEU A 25 15.07 -1.14 -2.81
C LEU A 25 15.61 -0.06 -1.86
N ALA A 26 14.72 0.68 -1.18
CA ALA A 26 15.12 1.73 -0.26
C ALA A 26 15.90 1.19 0.95
N HIS A 27 15.45 0.09 1.54
CA HIS A 27 16.18 -0.57 2.64
C HIS A 27 17.56 -1.05 2.17
N ARG A 28 17.62 -1.76 1.03
CA ARG A 28 18.88 -2.26 0.47
C ARG A 28 19.90 -1.15 0.25
N GLN A 29 19.50 -0.05 -0.40
CA GLN A 29 20.40 1.08 -0.62
C GLN A 29 20.83 1.73 0.69
N LEU A 30 19.90 1.93 1.62
CA LEU A 30 20.19 2.56 2.89
C LEU A 30 21.16 1.74 3.75
N PHE A 31 20.98 0.42 3.79
CA PHE A 31 21.84 -0.49 4.55
C PHE A 31 23.23 -0.59 3.95
N SER A 32 23.35 -0.76 2.62
CA SER A 32 24.66 -0.77 1.94
C SER A 32 25.42 0.53 2.11
N GLU A 33 24.73 1.68 2.18
CA GLU A 33 25.37 2.97 2.36
C GLU A 33 25.75 3.28 3.82
N GLN A 34 24.95 2.85 4.80
CA GLN A 34 25.07 3.33 6.19
C GLN A 34 25.51 2.28 7.21
N LEU A 35 25.29 0.99 6.97
CA LEU A 35 25.66 -0.08 7.91
C LEU A 35 26.98 -0.77 7.53
N GLY A 36 27.39 -0.65 6.28
CA GLY A 36 28.71 -1.09 5.83
C GLY A 36 28.68 -1.57 4.40
N PRO A 37 29.86 -1.73 3.76
CA PRO A 37 29.94 -2.33 2.45
C PRO A 37 29.58 -3.81 2.56
N PHE A 38 28.31 -4.12 2.34
CA PHE A 38 27.88 -5.49 2.14
C PHE A 38 28.25 -5.94 0.75
N THR A 39 28.74 -7.17 0.62
CA THR A 39 28.60 -7.92 -0.63
C THR A 39 27.11 -8.18 -0.89
N ASP A 40 26.74 -8.47 -2.14
CA ASP A 40 25.34 -8.81 -2.48
C ASP A 40 24.81 -9.98 -1.65
N GLN A 41 25.67 -10.98 -1.37
CA GLN A 41 25.30 -12.13 -0.55
C GLN A 41 25.05 -11.75 0.92
N GLU A 42 25.86 -10.87 1.49
CA GLU A 42 25.66 -10.39 2.87
C GLU A 42 24.40 -9.54 2.98
N LEU A 43 24.16 -8.65 2.01
CA LEU A 43 22.95 -7.84 1.98
C LEU A 43 21.69 -8.70 1.82
N ASN A 44 21.74 -9.73 0.98
CA ASN A 44 20.63 -10.68 0.85
C ASN A 44 20.31 -11.35 2.19
N ARG A 45 21.33 -11.88 2.88
CA ARG A 45 21.14 -12.50 4.20
C ARG A 45 20.62 -11.50 5.24
N PHE A 46 21.08 -10.25 5.17
CA PHE A 46 20.60 -9.17 6.03
C PHE A 46 19.11 -8.90 5.80
N MET A 47 18.70 -8.72 4.55
CA MET A 47 17.31 -8.47 4.18
C MET A 47 16.41 -9.67 4.48
N GLU A 48 16.86 -10.91 4.26
CA GLU A 48 16.13 -12.12 4.64
C GLU A 48 15.78 -12.10 6.14
N LYS A 49 16.75 -11.79 7.00
CA LYS A 49 16.48 -11.68 8.45
C LYS A 49 15.61 -10.49 8.82
N TYR A 50 15.78 -9.36 8.13
CA TYR A 50 14.93 -8.19 8.31
C TYR A 50 13.46 -8.49 7.98
N HIS A 51 13.20 -9.29 6.93
CA HIS A 51 11.86 -9.80 6.59
C HIS A 51 11.32 -10.78 7.61
N GLU A 52 12.13 -11.73 8.08
CA GLU A 52 11.71 -12.68 9.13
C GLU A 52 11.26 -11.95 10.41
N PHE A 53 12.00 -10.91 10.82
CA PHE A 53 11.62 -10.10 11.98
C PHE A 53 10.38 -9.23 11.70
N ASP A 54 10.18 -8.74 10.47
CA ASP A 54 8.93 -8.07 10.09
C ASP A 54 7.72 -8.99 10.32
N GLU A 55 7.77 -10.19 9.77
CA GLU A 55 6.71 -11.19 9.87
C GLU A 55 6.47 -11.63 11.33
N LEU A 56 7.53 -11.74 12.13
CA LEU A 56 7.45 -12.07 13.55
C LEU A 56 6.69 -11.00 14.37
N LEU A 57 6.85 -9.72 14.02
CA LEU A 57 6.34 -8.60 14.82
C LEU A 57 4.92 -8.17 14.44
N TRP A 58 4.52 -8.31 13.18
CA TRP A 58 3.18 -7.92 12.69
C TRP A 58 2.00 -8.46 13.50
N PRO A 59 1.99 -9.73 13.97
CA PRO A 59 0.93 -10.24 14.83
C PRO A 59 0.70 -9.40 16.10
N GLN A 60 1.73 -8.74 16.64
CA GLN A 60 1.62 -7.89 17.83
C GLN A 60 0.89 -6.58 17.52
N VAL A 61 1.13 -6.00 16.34
CA VAL A 61 0.41 -4.82 15.85
C VAL A 61 -1.07 -5.15 15.64
N HIS A 62 -1.39 -6.28 14.99
CA HIS A 62 -2.78 -6.72 14.81
C HIS A 62 -3.52 -6.92 16.14
N GLN A 63 -2.82 -7.40 17.16
CA GLN A 63 -3.35 -7.59 18.51
C GLN A 63 -3.35 -6.31 19.36
N ARG A 64 -2.94 -5.16 18.79
CA ARG A 64 -2.79 -3.86 19.47
C ARG A 64 -1.87 -3.90 20.69
N LYS A 65 -0.89 -4.80 20.67
CA LYS A 65 0.15 -4.94 21.70
C LYS A 65 1.39 -4.11 21.40
N MET A 66 1.52 -3.65 20.15
CA MET A 66 2.66 -2.91 19.63
C MET A 66 2.14 -1.88 18.62
N MET A 67 2.72 -0.68 18.64
CA MET A 67 2.49 0.35 17.63
C MET A 67 3.32 0.07 16.38
N ILE A 68 2.89 0.57 15.22
CA ILE A 68 3.64 0.35 13.96
C ILE A 68 5.04 0.99 14.03
N GLU A 69 5.16 2.13 14.71
CA GLU A 69 6.42 2.82 14.95
C GLU A 69 7.38 1.95 15.77
N GLU A 70 6.87 1.31 16.83
CA GLU A 70 7.63 0.38 17.67
C GLU A 70 8.07 -0.85 16.86
N LEU A 71 7.19 -1.41 16.03
CA LEU A 71 7.54 -2.52 15.13
C LEU A 71 8.73 -2.17 14.23
N ARG A 72 8.73 -0.96 13.64
CA ARG A 72 9.78 -0.53 12.71
C ARG A 72 11.14 -0.41 13.39
N GLU A 73 11.16 0.14 14.61
CA GLU A 73 12.37 0.27 15.42
C GLU A 73 12.86 -1.10 15.92
N GLU A 74 11.97 -1.92 16.46
CA GLU A 74 12.27 -3.24 16.99
C GLU A 74 12.79 -4.18 15.88
N ARG A 75 12.16 -4.17 14.70
CA ARG A 75 12.62 -4.97 13.54
C ARG A 75 14.07 -4.67 13.19
N LEU A 76 14.43 -3.39 13.14
CA LEU A 76 15.80 -2.98 12.86
C LEU A 76 16.75 -3.36 13.99
N SER A 77 16.34 -3.14 15.24
CA SER A 77 17.12 -3.48 16.43
C SER A 77 17.48 -4.97 16.46
N LEU A 78 16.47 -5.84 16.32
CA LEU A 78 16.66 -7.30 16.27
C LEU A 78 17.58 -7.73 15.13
N THR A 79 17.46 -7.09 13.96
CA THR A 79 18.32 -7.40 12.81
C THR A 79 19.77 -7.00 13.09
N ILE A 80 20.00 -5.81 13.64
CA ILE A 80 21.35 -5.32 13.98
C ILE A 80 21.99 -6.20 15.06
N GLU A 81 21.24 -6.58 16.08
CA GLU A 81 21.70 -7.50 17.13
C GLU A 81 22.09 -8.88 16.55
N TYR A 82 21.26 -9.42 15.65
CA TYR A 82 21.52 -10.72 15.02
C TYR A 82 22.85 -10.77 14.26
N PHE A 83 23.24 -9.67 13.62
CA PHE A 83 24.51 -9.56 12.88
C PHE A 83 25.66 -8.97 13.70
N ASP A 84 25.47 -8.75 15.01
CA ASP A 84 26.46 -8.13 15.91
C ASP A 84 26.99 -6.78 15.36
N LEU A 85 26.11 -5.99 14.73
CA LEU A 85 26.47 -4.68 14.19
C LEU A 85 26.43 -3.62 15.29
N LYS A 86 27.39 -2.69 15.24
CA LYS A 86 27.44 -1.56 16.15
C LYS A 86 26.88 -0.32 15.48
N VAL A 87 25.72 0.13 15.92
CA VAL A 87 25.11 1.39 15.50
C VAL A 87 24.91 2.34 16.68
N ASP A 88 24.85 3.63 16.39
CA ASP A 88 24.43 4.65 17.37
C ASP A 88 22.92 4.49 17.64
N GLU A 89 22.47 4.71 18.88
CA GLU A 89 21.05 4.77 19.25
C GLU A 89 20.30 5.84 18.43
N ASN A 90 20.96 6.94 18.08
CA ASN A 90 20.40 7.96 17.18
C ASN A 90 20.14 7.43 15.76
N TYR A 91 20.86 6.38 15.33
CA TYR A 91 20.59 5.72 14.06
C TYR A 91 19.26 4.99 14.11
N LEU A 92 18.98 4.23 15.18
CA LEU A 92 17.74 3.46 15.35
C LEU A 92 16.52 4.39 15.34
N THR A 93 16.52 5.39 16.22
CA THR A 93 15.41 6.35 16.35
C THR A 93 15.22 7.22 15.11
N GLY A 94 16.30 7.54 14.39
CA GLY A 94 16.27 8.30 13.14
C GLY A 94 16.04 7.47 11.88
N PHE A 95 16.05 6.14 11.99
CA PHE A 95 16.13 5.24 10.83
C PHE A 95 14.93 5.39 9.92
N PHE A 96 13.72 5.37 10.48
CA PHE A 96 12.52 5.36 9.66
C PHE A 96 12.39 6.63 8.81
N LYS A 97 12.82 7.79 9.33
CA LYS A 97 12.90 9.03 8.56
C LYS A 97 13.91 8.94 7.41
N LYS A 98 15.08 8.34 7.64
CA LYS A 98 16.09 8.10 6.59
C LYS A 98 15.55 7.15 5.52
N PHE A 99 14.87 6.08 5.92
CA PHE A 99 14.20 5.16 5.02
C PHE A 99 13.15 5.86 4.16
N LEU A 100 12.25 6.65 4.75
CA LEU A 100 11.23 7.38 3.99
C LEU A 100 11.86 8.36 2.99
N ASN A 101 12.90 9.10 3.38
CA ASN A 101 13.59 10.01 2.46
C ASN A 101 14.17 9.25 1.26
N ARG A 102 14.85 8.12 1.50
CA ARG A 102 15.40 7.29 0.42
C ARG A 102 14.28 6.70 -0.44
N LEU A 103 13.20 6.20 0.17
CA LEU A 103 12.05 5.71 -0.56
C LEU A 103 11.50 6.78 -1.50
N PHE A 104 11.30 8.01 -1.02
CA PHE A 104 10.80 9.12 -1.82
C PHE A 104 11.73 9.50 -2.97
N GLU A 105 13.05 9.45 -2.76
CA GLU A 105 14.05 9.68 -3.83
C GLU A 105 13.94 8.67 -4.97
N LEU A 106 13.49 7.44 -4.67
CA LEU A 106 13.37 6.36 -5.64
C LEU A 106 12.03 6.35 -6.40
N ILE A 107 11.02 7.09 -5.94
CA ILE A 107 9.70 7.08 -6.60
C ILE A 107 9.79 7.79 -7.94
N GLU A 108 9.46 7.03 -8.98
CA GLU A 108 9.30 7.53 -10.34
C GLU A 108 7.83 7.38 -10.77
N PRO A 109 7.31 8.33 -11.59
CA PRO A 109 6.00 8.18 -12.20
C PRO A 109 5.93 6.95 -13.10
N ASP A 110 4.83 6.21 -13.00
CA ASP A 110 4.52 5.12 -13.92
C ASP A 110 3.54 5.65 -14.98
N GLU A 111 4.06 5.93 -16.17
CA GLU A 111 3.27 6.48 -17.29
C GLU A 111 2.14 5.53 -17.73
N GLN A 112 2.37 4.21 -17.64
CA GLN A 112 1.35 3.23 -17.99
C GLN A 112 0.21 3.27 -16.97
N LEU A 113 0.53 3.28 -15.68
CA LEU A 113 -0.46 3.42 -14.60
C LEU A 113 -1.27 4.71 -14.76
N ILE A 114 -0.59 5.84 -14.99
CA ILE A 114 -1.24 7.15 -15.18
C ILE A 114 -2.21 7.09 -16.37
N GLN A 115 -1.79 6.48 -17.48
CA GLN A 115 -2.63 6.37 -18.67
C GLN A 115 -3.82 5.44 -18.45
N ASN A 116 -3.64 4.32 -17.75
CA ASN A 116 -4.70 3.39 -17.38
C ASN A 116 -5.75 4.09 -16.49
N LEU A 117 -5.31 4.82 -15.46
CA LEU A 117 -6.19 5.58 -14.57
C LEU A 117 -6.95 6.67 -15.35
N LYS A 118 -6.28 7.41 -16.25
CA LYS A 118 -6.95 8.39 -17.13
C LYS A 118 -8.00 7.74 -18.02
N ASN A 119 -7.71 6.58 -18.60
CA ASN A 119 -8.68 5.86 -19.43
C ASN A 119 -9.88 5.41 -18.61
N LEU A 120 -9.65 4.85 -17.43
CA LEU A 120 -10.70 4.41 -16.52
C LEU A 120 -11.59 5.60 -16.07
N SER A 121 -10.98 6.76 -15.82
CA SER A 121 -11.69 7.98 -15.39
C SER A 121 -12.70 8.53 -16.42
N LYS A 122 -12.65 8.07 -17.68
CA LYS A 122 -13.62 8.46 -18.72
C LYS A 122 -15.01 7.88 -18.44
N ASN A 123 -15.08 6.70 -17.83
CA ASN A 123 -16.31 5.95 -17.61
C ASN A 123 -16.65 5.81 -16.12
N TYR A 124 -15.67 5.95 -15.24
CA TYR A 124 -15.82 5.74 -13.80
C TYR A 124 -15.34 6.94 -12.99
N LYS A 125 -16.04 7.23 -11.89
CA LYS A 125 -15.51 8.14 -10.88
C LYS A 125 -14.50 7.40 -10.01
N LEU A 126 -13.32 7.98 -9.81
CA LEU A 126 -12.22 7.35 -9.12
C LEU A 126 -11.97 8.00 -7.76
N ALA A 127 -11.80 7.19 -6.73
CA ALA A 127 -11.32 7.61 -5.41
C ALA A 127 -10.21 6.69 -4.93
N LEU A 128 -9.38 7.19 -4.01
CA LEU A 128 -8.35 6.42 -3.32
C LEU A 128 -8.67 6.38 -1.83
N LEU A 129 -8.62 5.20 -1.23
CA LEU A 129 -8.76 4.98 0.20
C LEU A 129 -7.55 4.21 0.73
N SER A 130 -6.67 4.90 1.45
CA SER A 130 -5.38 4.35 1.89
C SER A 130 -5.18 4.52 3.39
N ASN A 131 -4.71 3.46 4.05
CA ASN A 131 -4.18 3.55 5.40
C ASN A 131 -2.74 4.07 5.34
N GLY A 132 -2.38 4.97 6.26
CA GLY A 132 -1.02 5.46 6.37
C GLY A 132 -0.95 6.87 6.97
N GLY A 133 0.28 7.31 7.23
CA GLY A 133 0.55 8.68 7.68
C GLY A 133 0.33 9.68 6.56
N HIS A 134 -0.24 10.84 6.87
CA HIS A 134 -0.58 11.86 5.86
C HIS A 134 0.65 12.28 5.02
N VAL A 135 1.80 12.54 5.68
CA VAL A 135 3.04 12.96 4.98
C VAL A 135 3.52 11.87 4.02
N GLU A 136 3.53 10.62 4.48
CA GLU A 136 4.02 9.48 3.70
C GLU A 136 3.17 9.27 2.45
N GLN A 137 1.86 9.12 2.61
CA GLN A 137 0.97 8.82 1.50
C GLN A 137 0.89 9.99 0.52
N ARG A 138 0.84 11.24 1.01
CA ARG A 138 0.83 12.43 0.12
C ARG A 138 2.09 12.55 -0.70
N GLU A 139 3.26 12.33 -0.11
CA GLU A 139 4.51 12.45 -0.87
C GLU A 139 4.66 11.31 -1.88
N LYS A 140 4.24 10.08 -1.56
CA LYS A 140 4.15 8.97 -2.53
C LYS A 140 3.26 9.37 -3.73
N LEU A 141 2.04 9.83 -3.46
CA LEU A 141 1.08 10.22 -4.50
C LEU A 141 1.59 11.37 -5.38
N ARG A 142 2.18 12.39 -4.76
CA ARG A 142 2.74 13.55 -5.46
C ARG A 142 3.88 13.16 -6.39
N ARG A 143 4.79 12.30 -5.91
CA ARG A 143 5.94 11.82 -6.70
C ARG A 143 5.54 10.86 -7.80
N SER A 144 4.54 10.02 -7.56
CA SER A 144 3.93 9.18 -8.59
C SER A 144 3.09 9.96 -9.60
N GLN A 145 2.83 11.26 -9.40
CA GLN A 145 2.06 12.14 -10.28
C GLN A 145 0.60 11.71 -10.52
N VAL A 146 0.04 10.88 -9.64
CA VAL A 146 -1.35 10.40 -9.75
C VAL A 146 -2.33 11.15 -8.84
N GLU A 147 -1.83 11.96 -7.90
CA GLU A 147 -2.66 12.59 -6.85
C GLU A 147 -3.89 13.34 -7.39
N LYS A 148 -3.80 13.91 -8.59
CA LYS A 148 -4.89 14.69 -9.21
C LYS A 148 -5.88 13.84 -10.01
N LEU A 149 -5.70 12.53 -10.10
CA LEU A 149 -6.53 11.63 -10.90
C LEU A 149 -7.73 11.07 -10.15
N PHE A 150 -7.77 11.20 -8.82
CA PHE A 150 -8.86 10.71 -7.98
C PHE A 150 -8.98 11.54 -6.69
N SER A 151 -10.15 11.47 -6.05
CA SER A 151 -10.33 12.02 -4.70
C SER A 151 -9.59 11.15 -3.69
N VAL A 152 -8.72 11.75 -2.86
CA VAL A 152 -7.80 11.03 -1.97
C VAL A 152 -8.26 11.06 -0.52
N TYR A 153 -8.36 9.88 0.10
CA TYR A 153 -8.70 9.67 1.50
C TYR A 153 -7.61 8.86 2.20
N ILE A 154 -6.85 9.53 3.06
CA ILE A 154 -5.76 8.92 3.85
C ILE A 154 -6.19 8.82 5.31
N SER A 155 -5.98 7.67 5.95
CA SER A 155 -6.39 7.46 7.36
C SER A 155 -5.75 8.47 8.31
N GLY A 156 -4.49 8.85 8.09
CA GLY A 156 -3.78 9.88 8.86
C GLY A 156 -4.34 11.30 8.71
N GLU A 157 -5.21 11.55 7.72
CA GLU A 157 -5.91 12.83 7.54
C GLU A 157 -7.35 12.76 8.06
N THR A 158 -8.02 11.62 7.84
CA THR A 158 -9.45 11.45 8.15
C THR A 158 -9.70 10.95 9.57
N GLY A 159 -8.72 10.30 10.19
CA GLY A 159 -8.85 9.61 11.48
C GLY A 159 -9.56 8.25 11.40
N TYR A 160 -9.92 7.77 10.21
CA TYR A 160 -10.56 6.47 10.01
C TYR A 160 -9.65 5.56 9.19
N LEU A 161 -9.24 4.43 9.78
CA LEU A 161 -8.45 3.40 9.11
C LEU A 161 -9.33 2.24 8.67
N LYS A 162 -9.05 1.66 7.50
CA LYS A 162 -9.52 0.32 7.13
C LYS A 162 -9.02 -0.70 8.17
N PRO A 163 -9.80 -1.71 8.59
CA PRO A 163 -11.11 -2.13 8.06
C PRO A 163 -12.33 -1.40 8.66
N ASP A 164 -12.15 -0.32 9.42
CA ASP A 164 -13.30 0.38 10.02
C ASP A 164 -14.25 0.88 8.92
N ALA A 165 -15.52 0.48 9.00
CA ALA A 165 -16.56 0.89 8.06
C ALA A 165 -16.69 2.41 7.91
N ARG A 166 -16.27 3.20 8.91
CA ARG A 166 -16.22 4.67 8.83
C ARG A 166 -15.29 5.17 7.73
N ALA A 167 -14.19 4.45 7.45
CA ALA A 167 -13.26 4.81 6.38
C ALA A 167 -13.97 4.78 5.00
N PHE A 168 -14.67 3.68 4.70
CA PHE A 168 -15.44 3.49 3.48
C PHE A 168 -16.64 4.43 3.39
N LYS A 169 -17.45 4.51 4.46
CA LYS A 169 -18.63 5.39 4.52
C LYS A 169 -18.26 6.86 4.31
N ASN A 170 -17.08 7.28 4.78
CA ASN A 170 -16.59 8.64 4.58
C ASN A 170 -16.39 8.93 3.08
N VAL A 171 -15.72 8.05 2.34
CA VAL A 171 -15.55 8.19 0.88
C VAL A 171 -16.90 8.20 0.17
N LEU A 172 -17.75 7.20 0.45
CA LEU A 172 -19.06 7.08 -0.18
C LEU A 172 -19.92 8.33 0.03
N THR A 173 -19.91 8.89 1.25
CA THR A 173 -20.68 10.08 1.58
C THR A 173 -20.13 11.33 0.89
N LYS A 174 -18.82 11.53 0.94
CA LYS A 174 -18.17 12.75 0.44
C LYS A 174 -18.18 12.84 -1.09
N GLU A 175 -18.05 11.70 -1.77
CA GLU A 175 -18.11 11.63 -3.22
C GLU A 175 -19.53 11.39 -3.77
N ASN A 176 -20.52 11.21 -2.88
CA ASN A 176 -21.90 10.86 -3.20
C ASN A 176 -21.99 9.57 -4.05
N PHE A 177 -21.24 8.54 -3.65
CA PHE A 177 -21.26 7.22 -4.27
C PHE A 177 -22.29 6.33 -3.60
N GLN A 178 -23.01 5.54 -4.40
CA GLN A 178 -23.85 4.45 -3.89
C GLN A 178 -23.00 3.18 -3.77
N ALA A 179 -23.04 2.53 -2.61
CA ALA A 179 -22.27 1.30 -2.37
C ALA A 179 -22.54 0.23 -3.44
N SER A 180 -23.81 0.01 -3.79
CA SER A 180 -24.24 -0.98 -4.81
C SER A 180 -23.76 -0.72 -6.24
N GLU A 181 -23.23 0.47 -6.52
CA GLU A 181 -22.66 0.88 -7.81
C GLU A 181 -21.13 1.12 -7.72
N THR A 182 -20.52 0.76 -6.59
CA THR A 182 -19.11 1.04 -6.31
C THR A 182 -18.31 -0.25 -6.19
N LEU A 183 -17.14 -0.26 -6.83
CA LEU A 183 -16.14 -1.32 -6.75
C LEU A 183 -15.01 -0.88 -5.81
N MET A 184 -14.68 -1.69 -4.81
CA MET A 184 -13.43 -1.57 -4.05
C MET A 184 -12.37 -2.47 -4.67
N VAL A 185 -11.18 -1.92 -4.95
CA VAL A 185 -10.03 -2.66 -5.49
C VAL A 185 -8.89 -2.57 -4.48
N GLY A 186 -8.38 -3.71 -4.02
CA GLY A 186 -7.30 -3.74 -3.02
C GLY A 186 -6.62 -5.10 -2.87
N ASP A 187 -5.50 -5.13 -2.18
CA ASP A 187 -4.67 -6.32 -1.97
C ASP A 187 -4.93 -7.02 -0.63
N LEU A 188 -5.60 -6.37 0.33
CA LEU A 188 -5.80 -6.95 1.66
C LEU A 188 -7.26 -7.41 1.86
N ILE A 189 -7.48 -8.72 1.93
CA ILE A 189 -8.83 -9.29 2.11
C ILE A 189 -9.53 -8.71 3.35
N GLU A 190 -8.87 -8.72 4.49
CA GLU A 190 -9.48 -8.27 5.75
C GLU A 190 -9.64 -6.76 5.85
N HIS A 191 -8.86 -5.97 5.08
CA HIS A 191 -8.85 -4.50 5.18
C HIS A 191 -9.66 -3.82 4.08
N ASP A 192 -9.61 -4.36 2.85
CA ASP A 192 -10.23 -3.77 1.67
C ASP A 192 -11.50 -4.50 1.27
N ILE A 193 -11.42 -5.83 1.16
CA ILE A 193 -12.45 -6.64 0.51
C ILE A 193 -13.64 -6.87 1.45
N LYS A 194 -13.41 -7.54 2.57
CA LYS A 194 -14.46 -7.90 3.53
C LYS A 194 -15.29 -6.70 4.02
N PRO A 195 -14.70 -5.60 4.52
CA PRO A 195 -15.50 -4.45 4.97
C PRO A 195 -16.25 -3.74 3.83
N ALA A 196 -15.74 -3.76 2.60
CA ALA A 196 -16.46 -3.21 1.45
C ALA A 196 -17.68 -4.07 1.09
N GLN A 197 -17.55 -5.40 1.09
CA GLN A 197 -18.67 -6.32 0.87
C GLN A 197 -19.76 -6.19 1.93
N GLU A 198 -19.38 -6.05 3.20
CA GLU A 198 -20.33 -5.82 4.31
C GLU A 198 -21.16 -4.54 4.12
N LEU A 199 -20.65 -3.56 3.37
CA LEU A 199 -21.36 -2.34 3.00
C LEU A 199 -22.16 -2.45 1.70
N GLY A 200 -22.13 -3.60 1.04
CA GLY A 200 -22.84 -3.86 -0.22
C GLY A 200 -22.11 -3.37 -1.47
N MET A 201 -20.79 -3.12 -1.37
CA MET A 201 -19.94 -2.81 -2.52
C MET A 201 -19.57 -4.09 -3.26
N LYS A 202 -19.23 -3.95 -4.55
CA LYS A 202 -18.49 -4.97 -5.27
C LYS A 202 -17.01 -4.88 -4.93
N THR A 203 -16.30 -5.99 -5.10
CA THR A 203 -14.89 -6.09 -4.71
C THR A 203 -14.02 -6.77 -5.77
N ALA A 204 -12.83 -6.23 -5.98
CA ALA A 204 -11.78 -6.85 -6.78
C ALA A 204 -10.51 -6.99 -5.95
N TYR A 205 -10.06 -8.23 -5.75
CA TYR A 205 -8.82 -8.54 -5.07
C TYR A 205 -7.65 -8.52 -6.05
N ILE A 206 -6.55 -7.87 -5.65
CA ILE A 206 -5.28 -7.85 -6.39
C ILE A 206 -4.25 -8.65 -5.59
N GLY A 207 -3.89 -9.84 -6.06
CA GLY A 207 -2.86 -10.64 -5.40
C GLY A 207 -2.80 -12.10 -5.85
N PRO A 208 -1.90 -12.89 -5.24
CA PRO A 208 -1.63 -14.26 -5.65
C PRO A 208 -2.71 -15.26 -5.21
N GLU A 209 -3.49 -14.93 -4.18
CA GLU A 209 -4.52 -15.80 -3.63
C GLU A 209 -5.64 -16.03 -4.66
N LYS A 210 -6.22 -17.24 -4.64
CA LYS A 210 -7.31 -17.64 -5.53
C LYS A 210 -8.46 -18.18 -4.69
N GLU A 211 -9.67 -18.11 -5.21
CA GLU A 211 -10.89 -18.59 -4.52
C GLU A 211 -11.11 -17.87 -3.18
N THR A 212 -10.75 -16.58 -3.16
CA THR A 212 -11.05 -15.63 -2.11
C THR A 212 -12.55 -15.33 -2.04
N ILE A 213 -12.93 -14.46 -1.10
CA ILE A 213 -14.31 -13.99 -0.97
C ILE A 213 -14.67 -12.89 -1.99
N ALA A 214 -13.70 -12.33 -2.72
CA ALA A 214 -13.92 -11.18 -3.61
C ALA A 214 -14.82 -11.53 -4.80
N ASP A 215 -15.53 -10.53 -5.35
CA ASP A 215 -16.35 -10.73 -6.56
C ASP A 215 -15.49 -10.94 -7.82
N TYR A 216 -14.29 -10.35 -7.84
CA TYR A 216 -13.30 -10.46 -8.91
C TYR A 216 -11.91 -10.66 -8.31
N GLU A 217 -11.06 -11.39 -9.02
CA GLU A 217 -9.68 -11.67 -8.61
C GLU A 217 -8.73 -11.45 -9.77
N PHE A 218 -7.64 -10.74 -9.51
CA PHE A 218 -6.59 -10.46 -10.47
C PHE A 218 -5.24 -10.73 -9.82
N THR A 219 -4.30 -11.26 -10.58
CA THR A 219 -2.97 -11.56 -10.03
C THR A 219 -2.17 -10.29 -9.80
N ASN A 220 -2.41 -9.27 -10.63
CA ASN A 220 -1.79 -7.96 -10.54
C ASN A 220 -2.75 -6.88 -11.05
N ILE A 221 -2.40 -5.62 -10.84
CA ILE A 221 -3.23 -4.47 -11.23
C ILE A 221 -3.35 -4.27 -12.75
N GLN A 222 -2.37 -4.73 -13.54
CA GLN A 222 -2.45 -4.64 -14.99
C GLN A 222 -3.52 -5.58 -15.55
N ASP A 223 -3.63 -6.80 -15.03
CA ASP A 223 -4.70 -7.74 -15.38
C ASP A 223 -6.10 -7.12 -15.12
N PHE A 224 -6.23 -6.37 -14.03
CA PHE A 224 -7.45 -5.62 -13.71
C PHE A 224 -7.75 -4.56 -14.78
N PHE A 225 -6.76 -3.74 -15.15
CA PHE A 225 -6.93 -2.70 -16.16
C PHE A 225 -7.30 -3.29 -17.51
N ASP A 226 -6.64 -4.35 -17.94
CA ASP A 226 -6.92 -5.02 -19.21
C ASP A 226 -8.39 -5.50 -19.24
N SER A 227 -8.87 -6.10 -18.15
CA SER A 227 -10.25 -6.59 -18.06
C SER A 227 -11.32 -5.48 -18.02
N PHE A 228 -11.06 -4.36 -17.34
CA PHE A 228 -12.03 -3.28 -17.13
C PHE A 228 -12.00 -2.19 -18.21
N ILE A 229 -10.88 -2.00 -18.90
CA ILE A 229 -10.76 -1.04 -19.99
C ILE A 229 -11.29 -1.64 -21.30
N GLU A 230 -10.98 -2.90 -21.61
CA GLU A 230 -11.41 -3.54 -22.87
C GLU A 230 -12.93 -3.70 -22.98
N LYS A 231 -13.65 -3.88 -21.86
CA LYS A 231 -15.11 -4.04 -21.87
C LYS A 231 -15.91 -2.78 -22.19
N ASN A 232 -15.28 -1.60 -22.21
CA ASN A 232 -15.96 -0.32 -22.42
C ASN A 232 -15.46 0.41 -23.68
N GLY A 233 -14.77 -0.30 -24.57
CA GLY A 233 -14.20 0.21 -25.82
C GLY A 233 -15.04 -0.03 -27.08
N ASP A 234 -16.18 -0.71 -26.97
CA ASP A 234 -17.12 -1.01 -28.08
C ASP A 234 -18.38 -0.14 -28.04
#